data_AF-A0A4V1M080-F1
#
_entry.id   AF-A0A4V1M080-F1
#
_cell.length_a   1.000
_cell.length_b   1.000
_cell.length_c   1.000
_cell.angle_alpha   90.00
_cell.angle_beta   90.00
_cell.angle_gamma   90.00
#
_symmetry.space_group_name_H-M   'P 1'
#
loop_
_entity.id
_entity.type
_entity.pdbx_description
1 polymer ?
#
loop_
_entity_poly.entity_id
_entity_poly.type
_entity_poly.pdbx_seq_one_letter_code
_entity_poly.pdbx_strand_id
1 'polypeptide(L)' 'MKSNMDDELSLDKIDDYNNKESKQKRNTVRLVVVFCLLVGAFFAYLKYNSVPDDYVGTKEAPGIDVSKK' A
#
# COMPACT_ATOMS: atom_id res chain seq x y z
N MET A 1 -3.14 -45.70 28.62
CA MET A 1 -4.11 -44.85 27.91
C MET A 1 -3.32 -43.64 27.40
N LYS A 2 -3.13 -43.51 26.08
CA LYS A 2 -2.40 -42.37 25.51
C LYS A 2 -3.37 -41.18 25.52
N SER A 3 -2.99 -40.07 26.14
CA SER A 3 -3.83 -38.88 26.27
C SER A 3 -3.97 -38.22 24.90
N ASN A 4 -5.21 -38.00 24.43
CA ASN A 4 -5.51 -37.34 23.15
C ASN A 4 -5.36 -35.80 23.22
N MET A 5 -4.87 -35.24 24.33
CA MET A 5 -4.67 -33.79 24.46
C MET A 5 -3.55 -33.26 23.55
N ASP A 6 -2.63 -34.14 23.13
CA ASP A 6 -1.57 -33.78 22.18
C ASP A 6 -2.10 -33.56 20.75
N ASP A 7 -3.36 -33.93 20.46
CA ASP A 7 -4.01 -33.76 19.15
C ASP A 7 -4.88 -32.48 19.07
N GLU A 8 -5.09 -31.76 20.17
CA GLU A 8 -5.94 -30.56 20.16
C GLU A 8 -5.26 -29.35 19.49
N LEU A 9 -6.03 -28.56 18.74
CA LEU A 9 -5.54 -27.35 18.11
C LEU A 9 -5.24 -26.27 19.19
N SER A 10 -3.98 -26.09 19.56
CA SER A 10 -3.55 -25.02 20.47
C SER A 10 -2.92 -23.85 19.71
N LEU A 11 -2.93 -22.66 20.31
CA LEU A 11 -2.31 -21.46 19.72
C LEU A 11 -0.82 -21.69 19.42
N ASP A 12 -0.14 -22.49 20.21
CA ASP A 12 1.30 -22.75 20.11
C ASP A 12 1.68 -23.61 18.90
N LYS A 13 0.70 -24.33 18.33
CA LYS A 13 0.81 -25.15 17.11
C LYS A 13 0.72 -24.31 15.84
N ILE A 14 0.27 -23.06 15.93
CA ILE A 14 0.27 -22.12 14.81
C ILE A 14 1.71 -21.65 14.56
N ASP A 15 2.16 -21.73 13.30
CA ASP A 15 3.57 -21.55 12.92
C ASP A 15 4.08 -20.10 13.06
N ASP A 16 3.19 -19.12 12.98
CA ASP A 16 3.49 -17.69 13.16
C ASP A 16 3.00 -17.10 14.48
N TYR A 17 2.47 -17.91 15.39
CA TYR A 17 2.07 -17.45 16.72
C TYR A 17 3.30 -17.08 17.58
N ASN A 18 3.18 -15.98 18.33
CA ASN A 18 4.21 -15.50 19.26
C ASN A 18 5.61 -15.27 18.62
N ASN A 19 5.67 -14.58 17.47
CA ASN A 19 6.91 -14.26 16.75
C ASN A 19 7.72 -15.48 16.27
N LYS A 20 7.08 -16.66 16.17
CA LYS A 20 7.71 -17.89 15.61
C LYS A 20 7.87 -17.86 14.09
N GLU A 21 7.30 -16.86 13.43
CA GLU A 21 7.46 -16.63 12.00
C GLU A 21 8.92 -16.61 11.53
N SER A 22 9.20 -17.29 10.42
CA SER A 22 10.55 -17.31 9.86
C SER A 22 10.98 -15.93 9.36
N LYS A 23 12.29 -15.64 9.43
CA LYS A 23 12.84 -14.39 8.90
C LYS A 23 12.49 -14.20 7.42
N GLN A 24 12.47 -15.30 6.67
CA GLN A 24 12.09 -15.31 5.25
C GLN A 24 10.63 -14.86 5.06
N LYS A 25 9.67 -15.42 5.82
CA LYS A 25 8.25 -15.03 5.76
C LYS A 25 8.08 -13.53 6.03
N ARG A 26 8.73 -12.99 7.08
CA ARG A 26 8.68 -11.55 7.38
C ARG A 26 9.25 -10.69 6.27
N ASN A 27 10.38 -11.08 5.70
CA ASN A 27 11.02 -10.33 4.63
C ASN A 27 10.16 -10.36 3.35
N THR A 28 9.53 -11.49 3.03
CA THR A 28 8.57 -11.59 1.92
C THR A 28 7.38 -10.64 2.13
N VAL A 29 6.77 -10.65 3.31
CA VAL A 29 5.65 -9.73 3.62
C VAL A 29 6.09 -8.27 3.49
N ARG A 30 7.24 -7.90 4.04
CA ARG A 30 7.80 -6.55 3.91
C ARG A 30 8.04 -6.16 2.45
N LEU A 31 8.57 -7.06 1.64
CA LEU A 31 8.79 -6.84 0.21
C LEU A 31 7.46 -6.56 -0.51
N VAL A 32 6.43 -7.36 -0.23
CA VAL A 32 5.09 -7.16 -0.83
C VAL A 32 4.52 -5.79 -0.44
N VAL A 33 4.62 -5.41 0.84
CA VAL A 33 4.15 -4.09 1.30
C VAL A 33 4.90 -2.96 0.59
N VAL A 34 6.23 -3.03 0.52
CA VAL A 34 7.04 -2.03 -0.18
C VAL A 34 6.69 -1.98 -1.66
N PHE A 35 6.49 -3.13 -2.31
CA PHE A 35 6.07 -3.19 -3.71
C PHE A 35 4.73 -2.49 -3.94
N CYS A 36 3.71 -2.76 -3.11
CA CYS A 36 2.41 -2.10 -3.22
C CYS A 36 2.53 -0.58 -3.06
N LEU A 37 3.36 -0.11 -2.12
CA LEU A 37 3.61 1.32 -1.93
C LEU A 37 4.29 1.96 -3.15
N LEU A 38 5.30 1.28 -3.73
CA LEU A 38 5.99 1.78 -4.92
C LEU A 38 5.06 1.86 -6.13
N VAL A 39 4.22 0.84 -6.35
CA VAL A 39 3.22 0.84 -7.44
C VAL A 39 2.21 1.97 -7.23
N GLY A 40 1.69 2.13 -6.01
CA GLY A 40 0.77 3.22 -5.68
C GLY A 40 1.40 4.60 -5.90
N ALA A 41 2.63 4.79 -5.43
CA ALA A 41 3.38 6.03 -5.63
C ALA A 41 3.65 6.31 -7.12
N PHE A 42 3.97 5.28 -7.91
CA PHE A 42 4.18 5.42 -9.35
C PHE A 42 2.91 5.89 -10.08
N PHE A 43 1.77 5.27 -9.82
CA PHE A 43 0.50 5.71 -10.41
C PHE A 43 0.08 7.10 -9.92
N ALA A 44 0.29 7.42 -8.64
CA ALA A 44 0.03 8.75 -8.10
C ALA A 44 0.91 9.82 -8.78
N TYR A 45 2.19 9.51 -9.02
CA TYR A 45 3.11 10.38 -9.74
C TYR A 45 2.65 10.63 -11.18
N LEU A 46 2.28 9.58 -11.93
CA LEU A 46 1.74 9.74 -13.28
C LEU A 46 0.46 10.58 -13.29
N LYS A 47 -0.46 10.35 -12.33
CA LYS A 47 -1.69 11.13 -12.20
C LYS A 47 -1.41 12.62 -11.88
N TYR A 48 -0.48 12.89 -10.97
CA TYR A 48 -0.12 14.25 -10.61
C TYR A 48 0.47 15.04 -11.78
N ASN A 49 1.29 14.39 -12.62
CA ASN A 49 1.94 15.03 -13.77
C ASN A 49 1.11 14.98 -15.07
N SER A 50 -0.03 14.30 -15.08
CA SER A 50 -0.92 14.22 -16.24
C SER A 50 -2.04 15.25 -16.21
N VAL A 51 -1.98 16.25 -15.33
CA VAL A 51 -2.86 17.42 -15.39
C VAL A 51 -2.66 18.08 -16.76
N PRO A 52 -3.66 18.03 -17.66
CA PRO A 52 -3.62 18.80 -18.89
C PRO A 52 -3.63 20.28 -18.52
N ASP A 53 -2.85 21.09 -19.23
CA ASP A 53 -2.88 22.54 -19.09
C ASP A 53 -4.21 23.06 -19.67
N ASP A 54 -5.30 22.91 -18.91
CA ASP A 54 -6.65 23.37 -19.26
C ASP A 54 -6.77 24.91 -19.13
N TYR A 55 -5.64 25.63 -19.10
CA TYR A 55 -5.64 27.08 -19.18
C TYR A 55 -6.02 27.54 -20.60
N VAL A 56 -7.32 27.74 -20.81
CA VAL A 56 -7.85 28.43 -21.99
C VAL A 56 -7.69 29.93 -21.75
N GLY A 57 -6.50 30.47 -21.97
CA GLY A 57 -6.25 31.92 -21.88
C GLY A 57 -4.89 32.32 -22.43
N THR A 58 -4.72 33.60 -22.71
CA THR A 58 -3.40 34.21 -22.94
C THR A 58 -3.07 35.14 -21.79
N LYS A 59 -1.85 35.69 -21.74
CA LYS A 59 -1.51 36.77 -20.79
C LYS A 59 -2.37 38.02 -20.98
N GLU A 60 -2.90 38.19 -22.19
CA GLU A 60 -3.70 39.34 -22.62
C GLU A 60 -5.21 39.09 -22.45
N ALA A 61 -5.63 37.83 -22.43
CA ALA A 61 -7.01 37.39 -22.20
C ALA A 61 -7.01 36.12 -21.32
N PRO A 62 -6.89 36.26 -19.98
CA PRO A 62 -7.05 35.12 -19.10
C PRO A 62 -8.48 34.59 -19.22
N GLY A 63 -8.64 33.27 -19.26
CA GLY A 63 -9.95 32.61 -19.38
C GLY A 63 -10.85 32.82 -18.16
N ILE A 64 -11.19 31.74 -17.46
CA ILE A 64 -12.05 31.83 -16.27
C ILE A 64 -11.23 32.38 -15.09
N ASP A 65 -11.57 33.59 -14.64
CA ASP A 65 -11.00 34.19 -13.42
C ASP A 65 -11.58 33.52 -12.16
N VAL A 66 -10.80 32.60 -11.58
CA VAL A 66 -11.14 31.94 -10.31
C VAL A 66 -10.78 32.78 -9.07
N SER A 67 -10.30 34.02 -9.24
CA SER A 67 -9.89 34.91 -8.15
C SER A 67 -11.05 35.64 -7.45
N LYS A 68 -12.31 35.34 -7.74
CA LYS A 68 -13.44 35.87 -6.95
C LYS A 68 -13.56 35.16 -5.60
N LYS A 69 -12.81 35.68 -4.62
CA LYS A 69 -13.24 35.74 -3.22
C LYS A 69 -12.73 37.01 -2.55
#